data_AF-G5SA66-F1
#
_entry.id   AF-G5SA66-F1
#
_cell.length_a   1.000
_cell.length_b   1.000
_cell.length_c   1.000
_cell.angle_alpha   90.00
_cell.angle_beta   90.00
_cell.angle_gamma   90.00
#
_symmetry.space_group_name_H-M   'P 1'
#
loop_
_entity.id
_entity.type
_entity.pdbx_description
1 polymer ?
#
loop_
_entity_poly.entity_id
_entity_poly.type
_entity_poly.pdbx_seq_one_letter_code
_entity_poly.pdbx_strand_id
1 'polypeptide(L)'
;MPHSPFPDGEAFAYRFDTQGKRIVFSGDTSWFPPLATFAQGADILVHEAVHVPSVAKLANSIGNGKTLAEAIASHHTTIEDVGKIAREAHVKKLVLSHLVPATVADDVWQQEAMKNYPGPVIVGHDNMTISVP
;
A
#
# COMPACT_ATOMS: atom_id res chain seq x y z
N MET A 1 -5.88 9.55 -8.17
CA MET A 1 -5.01 9.26 -7.01
C MET A 1 -3.94 10.33 -6.98
N PRO A 2 -3.57 10.88 -5.82
CA PRO A 2 -2.47 11.82 -5.70
C PRO A 2 -1.13 11.07 -5.82
N HIS A 3 -0.34 11.39 -6.82
CA HIS A 3 0.99 10.81 -6.99
C HIS A 3 1.89 11.75 -7.80
N SER A 4 2.70 12.55 -7.11
CA SER A 4 3.67 13.42 -7.78
C SER A 4 4.71 12.59 -8.54
N PRO A 5 5.23 13.05 -9.69
CA PRO A 5 5.03 14.39 -10.28
C PRO A 5 3.76 14.55 -11.12
N PHE A 6 2.88 13.55 -11.16
CA PHE A 6 1.66 13.61 -11.95
C PHE A 6 0.61 14.52 -11.30
N PRO A 7 -0.07 15.38 -12.08
CA PRO A 7 -1.24 16.12 -11.63
C PRO A 7 -2.34 15.23 -11.04
N ASP A 8 -3.16 15.82 -10.17
CA ASP A 8 -4.35 15.14 -9.66
C ASP A 8 -5.26 14.71 -10.82
N GLY A 9 -5.61 13.42 -10.82
CA GLY A 9 -6.42 12.81 -11.88
C GLY A 9 -5.64 12.10 -12.99
N GLU A 10 -4.31 12.08 -12.91
CA GLU A 10 -3.46 11.34 -13.88
C GLU A 10 -2.91 10.00 -13.35
N ALA A 11 -3.04 9.72 -12.06
CA ALA A 11 -2.83 8.40 -11.48
C ALA A 11 -4.18 7.75 -11.08
N PHE A 12 -4.34 6.46 -11.37
CA PHE A 12 -5.62 5.76 -11.26
C PHE A 12 -5.52 4.51 -10.40
N ALA A 13 -6.52 4.33 -9.53
CA ALA A 13 -6.81 3.04 -8.94
C ALA A 13 -7.79 2.30 -9.86
N TYR A 14 -7.68 0.97 -9.89
CA TYR A 14 -8.57 0.11 -10.68
C TYR A 14 -9.38 -0.79 -9.75
N ARG A 15 -10.67 -0.94 -10.06
CA ARG A 15 -11.55 -1.92 -9.42
C ARG A 15 -12.14 -2.84 -10.46
N PHE A 16 -12.06 -4.13 -10.18
CA PHE A 16 -12.62 -5.19 -10.99
C PHE A 16 -13.74 -5.86 -10.20
N ASP A 17 -14.97 -5.67 -10.67
CA ASP A 17 -16.15 -6.37 -10.16
C ASP A 17 -16.51 -7.49 -11.16
N THR A 18 -16.36 -8.75 -10.77
CA THR A 18 -16.62 -9.91 -11.65
C THR A 18 -17.08 -11.13 -10.88
N GLN A 19 -18.11 -11.83 -11.37
CA GLN A 19 -18.64 -13.06 -10.76
C GLN A 19 -18.92 -12.94 -9.24
N GLY A 20 -19.39 -11.76 -8.80
CA GLY A 20 -19.66 -11.48 -7.38
C GLY A 20 -18.41 -11.25 -6.53
N LYS A 21 -17.23 -11.15 -7.14
CA LYS A 21 -15.96 -10.80 -6.51
C LYS A 21 -15.55 -9.37 -6.85
N ARG A 22 -14.84 -8.72 -5.93
CA ARG A 22 -14.30 -7.36 -6.05
C ARG A 22 -12.83 -7.33 -5.69
N ILE A 23 -12.00 -6.92 -6.66
CA ILE A 23 -10.56 -6.75 -6.49
C ILE A 23 -10.21 -5.29 -6.79
N VAL A 24 -9.41 -4.66 -5.93
CA VAL A 24 -8.99 -3.27 -6.08
C VAL A 24 -7.48 -3.20 -6.10
N PHE A 25 -6.93 -2.43 -7.04
CA PHE A 25 -5.51 -2.06 -7.09
C PHE A 25 -5.40 -0.56 -6.85
N SER A 26 -4.60 -0.14 -5.88
CA SER A 26 -4.40 1.28 -5.57
C SER A 26 -3.73 2.05 -6.70
N GLY A 27 -2.84 1.38 -7.45
CA GLY A 27 -1.76 2.08 -8.15
C GLY A 27 -0.76 2.68 -7.15
N ASP A 28 0.12 3.55 -7.62
CA ASP A 28 0.99 4.33 -6.74
C ASP A 28 0.24 5.56 -6.26
N THR A 29 0.32 5.85 -4.96
CA THR A 29 -0.43 6.95 -4.35
C THR A 29 0.15 7.33 -3.01
N SER A 30 0.16 8.64 -2.71
CA SER A 30 0.26 9.10 -1.33
C SER A 30 -1.07 8.88 -0.60
N TRP A 31 -1.08 9.16 0.72
CA TRP A 31 -2.28 9.03 1.55
C TRP A 31 -3.51 9.66 0.90
N PHE A 32 -4.52 8.83 0.61
CA PHE A 32 -5.74 9.25 -0.05
C PHE A 32 -6.98 8.55 0.55
N PRO A 33 -7.59 9.11 1.60
CA PRO A 33 -8.76 8.53 2.27
C PRO A 33 -9.91 8.10 1.36
N PRO A 34 -10.25 8.82 0.26
CA PRO A 34 -11.32 8.39 -0.64
C PRO A 34 -11.08 7.02 -1.29
N LEU A 35 -9.84 6.51 -1.31
CA LEU A 35 -9.55 5.14 -1.75
C LEU A 35 -10.26 4.10 -0.87
N ALA A 36 -10.43 4.36 0.43
CA ALA A 36 -11.16 3.45 1.31
C ALA A 36 -12.63 3.32 0.89
N THR A 37 -13.29 4.44 0.56
CA THR A 37 -14.66 4.44 0.02
C THR A 37 -14.74 3.73 -1.33
N PHE A 38 -13.76 3.95 -2.22
CA PHE A 38 -13.70 3.28 -3.52
C PHE A 38 -13.53 1.75 -3.38
N ALA A 39 -12.76 1.31 -2.37
CA ALA A 39 -12.43 -0.07 -2.10
C ALA A 39 -13.42 -0.80 -1.16
N GLN A 40 -14.53 -0.15 -0.80
CA GLN A 40 -15.48 -0.66 0.18
C GLN A 40 -15.93 -2.11 -0.13
N GLY A 41 -15.72 -2.99 0.85
CA GLY A 41 -16.11 -4.40 0.82
C GLY A 41 -15.36 -5.25 -0.21
N ALA A 42 -14.20 -4.80 -0.70
CA ALA A 42 -13.40 -5.59 -1.63
C ALA A 42 -12.98 -6.94 -1.02
N ASP A 43 -13.01 -7.99 -1.82
CA ASP A 43 -12.46 -9.30 -1.43
C ASP A 43 -10.95 -9.23 -1.30
N ILE A 44 -10.31 -8.46 -2.18
CA ILE A 44 -8.88 -8.17 -2.16
C ILE A 44 -8.66 -6.68 -2.44
N LEU A 45 -7.86 -6.04 -1.59
CA LEU A 45 -7.21 -4.77 -1.89
C LEU A 45 -5.71 -5.02 -2.05
N VAL A 46 -5.19 -4.75 -3.25
CA VAL A 46 -3.75 -4.70 -3.56
C VAL A 46 -3.30 -3.26 -3.41
N HIS A 47 -2.37 -3.00 -2.49
CA HIS A 47 -1.93 -1.64 -2.16
C HIS A 47 -0.41 -1.51 -2.15
N GLU A 48 0.11 -0.40 -2.69
CA GLU A 48 1.50 0.01 -2.52
C GLU A 48 1.84 0.30 -1.05
N ALA A 49 3.09 0.19 -0.63
CA ALA A 49 3.44 0.57 0.75
C ALA A 49 4.88 1.05 0.90
N VAL A 50 5.06 2.11 1.70
CA VAL A 50 6.37 2.55 2.18
C VAL A 50 6.55 2.26 3.68
N HIS A 51 7.73 1.76 4.05
CA HIS A 51 8.15 1.60 5.44
C HIS A 51 9.15 2.70 5.79
N VAL A 52 8.62 3.81 6.32
CA VAL A 52 9.37 5.04 6.59
C VAL A 52 10.64 4.82 7.43
N PRO A 53 10.65 4.00 8.50
CA PRO A 53 11.87 3.77 9.27
C PRO A 53 13.01 3.14 8.45
N SER A 54 12.68 2.24 7.52
CA SER A 54 13.68 1.60 6.65
C SER A 54 14.16 2.53 5.53
N VAL A 55 13.26 3.34 4.98
CA VAL A 55 13.64 4.39 4.02
C VAL A 55 14.62 5.37 4.67
N ALA A 56 14.35 5.82 5.89
CA ALA A 56 15.24 6.74 6.60
C ALA A 56 16.64 6.15 6.83
N LYS A 57 16.71 4.87 7.23
CA LYS A 57 17.99 4.15 7.37
C LYS A 57 18.76 4.06 6.06
N LEU A 58 18.08 3.71 4.97
CA LEU A 58 18.68 3.61 3.63
C LEU A 58 19.17 4.98 3.13
N ALA A 59 18.35 6.01 3.26
CA ALA A 59 18.73 7.35 2.83
C ALA A 59 19.97 7.86 3.58
N ASN A 60 20.08 7.56 4.89
CA ASN A 60 21.23 7.94 5.70
C ASN A 60 22.52 7.25 5.23
N SER A 61 22.46 6.01 4.76
CA SER A 61 23.65 5.28 4.30
C SER A 61 24.24 5.82 2.99
N ILE A 62 23.45 6.59 2.22
CA ILE A 62 23.86 7.16 0.93
C ILE A 62 24.14 8.67 0.98
N GLY A 63 24.19 9.28 2.18
CA GLY A 63 24.63 10.66 2.38
C GLY A 63 23.58 11.76 2.12
N ASN A 64 22.34 11.40 1.73
CA ASN A 64 21.23 12.34 1.49
C ASN A 64 20.03 12.08 2.43
N GLY A 65 20.33 11.60 3.64
CA GLY A 65 19.42 11.06 4.65
C GLY A 65 18.02 11.63 4.72
N LYS A 66 17.92 12.88 5.20
CA LYS A 66 16.62 13.48 5.52
C LYS A 66 15.82 13.82 4.26
N THR A 67 16.44 14.53 3.32
CA THR A 67 15.76 15.02 2.11
C THR A 67 15.26 13.88 1.22
N LEU A 68 16.06 12.83 1.04
CA LEU A 68 15.64 11.70 0.21
C LEU A 68 14.54 10.88 0.91
N ALA A 69 14.61 10.69 2.23
CA ALA A 69 13.59 9.96 2.95
C ALA A 69 12.24 10.69 2.94
N GLU A 70 12.24 12.00 3.15
CA GLU A 70 11.05 12.85 3.04
C GLU A 70 10.47 12.83 1.63
N ALA A 71 11.33 12.93 0.61
CA ALA A 71 10.92 12.85 -0.78
C ALA A 71 10.28 11.49 -1.10
N ILE A 72 10.87 10.36 -0.68
CA ILE A 72 10.27 9.05 -0.93
C ILE A 72 8.93 8.93 -0.21
N ALA A 73 8.88 9.26 1.09
CA ALA A 73 7.67 9.13 1.89
C ALA A 73 6.51 10.02 1.39
N SER A 74 6.80 11.17 0.76
CA SER A 74 5.74 12.06 0.26
C SER A 74 4.99 11.53 -0.96
N HIS A 75 5.53 10.54 -1.67
CA HIS A 75 4.94 9.98 -2.89
C HIS A 75 4.19 8.67 -2.68
N HIS A 76 4.29 8.09 -1.48
CA HIS A 76 3.81 6.76 -1.13
C HIS A 76 2.86 6.79 0.07
N THR A 77 2.11 5.71 0.25
CA THR A 77 1.28 5.51 1.43
C THR A 77 2.06 4.72 2.48
N THR A 78 2.15 5.24 3.70
CA THR A 78 2.83 4.53 4.79
C THR A 78 2.13 3.22 5.11
N ILE A 79 2.87 2.18 5.47
CA ILE A 79 2.28 0.86 5.80
C ILE A 79 1.20 0.95 6.88
N GLU A 80 1.37 1.86 7.85
CA GLU A 80 0.40 2.13 8.89
C GLU A 80 -0.90 2.70 8.31
N ASP A 81 -0.79 3.61 7.35
CA ASP A 81 -1.91 4.22 6.65
C ASP A 81 -2.60 3.25 5.68
N VAL A 82 -1.84 2.37 5.02
CA VAL A 82 -2.40 1.26 4.22
C VAL A 82 -3.32 0.40 5.10
N GLY A 83 -2.88 0.09 6.33
CA GLY A 83 -3.70 -0.63 7.29
C GLY A 83 -5.00 0.12 7.65
N LYS A 84 -4.94 1.44 7.81
CA LYS A 84 -6.15 2.26 8.07
C LYS A 84 -7.12 2.21 6.90
N ILE A 85 -6.63 2.39 5.66
CA ILE A 85 -7.45 2.30 4.44
C ILE A 85 -8.11 0.91 4.34
N ALA A 86 -7.35 -0.17 4.54
CA ALA A 86 -7.87 -1.53 4.46
C ALA A 86 -8.97 -1.79 5.51
N ARG A 87 -8.78 -1.29 6.73
CA ARG A 87 -9.78 -1.37 7.80
C ARG A 87 -11.03 -0.58 7.46
N GLU A 88 -10.89 0.68 7.06
CA GLU A 88 -12.01 1.57 6.74
C GLU A 88 -12.80 1.10 5.53
N ALA A 89 -12.13 0.51 4.54
CA ALA A 89 -12.76 -0.13 3.40
C ALA A 89 -13.43 -1.47 3.74
N HIS A 90 -13.24 -2.02 4.95
CA HIS A 90 -13.74 -3.35 5.33
C HIS A 90 -13.37 -4.44 4.32
N VAL A 91 -12.13 -4.43 3.83
CA VAL A 91 -11.67 -5.42 2.85
C VAL A 91 -11.50 -6.78 3.52
N LYS A 92 -11.75 -7.87 2.78
CA LYS A 92 -11.59 -9.23 3.32
C LYS A 92 -10.13 -9.67 3.40
N LYS A 93 -9.26 -9.10 2.56
CA LYS A 93 -7.83 -9.40 2.50
C LYS A 93 -7.06 -8.20 1.95
N LEU A 94 -5.98 -7.84 2.64
CA LEU A 94 -5.00 -6.87 2.16
C LEU A 94 -3.82 -7.60 1.54
N VAL A 95 -3.42 -7.19 0.35
CA VAL A 95 -2.21 -7.66 -0.34
C VAL A 95 -1.30 -6.46 -0.53
N LEU A 96 -0.09 -6.54 0.02
CA LEU A 96 0.92 -5.51 -0.13
C LEU A 96 1.73 -5.79 -1.39
N SER A 97 1.89 -4.78 -2.23
CA SER A 97 2.72 -4.80 -3.44
C SER A 97 3.56 -3.51 -3.47
N HIS A 98 4.44 -3.36 -4.47
CA HIS A 98 5.25 -2.15 -4.65
C HIS A 98 5.88 -1.64 -3.34
N LEU A 99 6.72 -2.49 -2.73
CA LEU A 99 7.24 -2.30 -1.37
C LEU A 99 8.47 -1.39 -1.37
N VAL A 100 8.42 -0.32 -0.56
CA VAL A 100 9.48 0.68 -0.51
C VAL A 100 10.08 0.79 0.91
N PRO A 101 11.33 0.37 1.15
CA PRO A 101 12.20 -0.37 0.23
C PRO A 101 11.86 -1.87 0.20
N ALA A 102 12.18 -2.55 -0.91
CA ALA A 102 11.97 -3.99 -1.08
C ALA A 102 12.81 -4.88 -0.14
N THR A 103 13.76 -4.32 0.61
CA THR A 103 14.65 -5.05 1.52
C THR A 103 14.05 -5.28 2.90
N VAL A 104 12.86 -4.76 3.19
CA VAL A 104 12.16 -4.98 4.46
C VAL A 104 11.56 -6.39 4.45
N ALA A 105 11.79 -7.14 5.54
CA ALA A 105 11.27 -8.49 5.71
C ALA A 105 9.73 -8.51 5.79
N ASP A 106 9.14 -9.58 5.27
CA ASP A 106 7.68 -9.74 5.17
C ASP A 106 6.95 -9.61 6.50
N ASP A 107 7.52 -10.16 7.57
CA ASP A 107 6.93 -10.14 8.91
C ASP A 107 6.81 -8.71 9.45
N VAL A 108 7.76 -7.83 9.12
CA VAL A 108 7.70 -6.41 9.46
C VAL A 108 6.53 -5.73 8.74
N TRP A 109 6.41 -5.92 7.43
CA TRP A 109 5.29 -5.37 6.66
C TRP A 109 3.93 -5.82 7.20
N GLN A 110 3.80 -7.11 7.48
CA GLN A 110 2.61 -7.71 8.03
C GLN A 110 2.26 -7.12 9.40
N GLN A 111 3.22 -7.10 10.33
CA GLN A 111 3.02 -6.59 11.68
C GLN A 111 2.61 -5.11 11.69
N GLU A 112 3.29 -4.27 10.89
CA GLU A 112 2.99 -2.85 10.81
C GLU A 112 1.59 -2.56 10.24
N ALA A 113 1.19 -3.25 9.16
CA ALA A 113 -0.16 -3.12 8.61
C ALA A 113 -1.22 -3.57 9.63
N MET A 114 -0.96 -4.69 10.32
CA MET A 114 -1.89 -5.29 11.28
C MET A 114 -2.12 -4.44 12.53
N LYS A 115 -1.27 -3.45 12.83
CA LYS A 115 -1.54 -2.47 13.89
C LYS A 115 -2.84 -1.70 13.64
N ASN A 116 -3.19 -1.46 12.37
CA ASN A 116 -4.39 -0.73 11.98
C ASN A 116 -5.43 -1.59 11.24
N TYR A 117 -5.07 -2.79 10.75
CA TYR A 117 -5.98 -3.68 10.03
C TYR A 117 -6.07 -5.07 10.70
N PRO A 118 -7.24 -5.48 11.22
CA PRO A 118 -7.37 -6.76 11.91
C PRO A 118 -7.53 -7.97 10.97
N GLY A 119 -7.61 -7.74 9.65
CA GLY A 119 -7.82 -8.81 8.68
C GLY A 119 -6.52 -9.43 8.15
N PRO A 120 -6.63 -10.42 7.24
CA PRO A 120 -5.48 -11.11 6.67
C PRO A 120 -4.62 -10.19 5.80
N VAL A 121 -3.30 -10.19 6.03
CA VAL A 121 -2.30 -9.44 5.26
C VAL A 121 -1.35 -10.40 4.54
N ILE A 122 -1.22 -10.26 3.23
CA ILE A 122 -0.25 -10.98 2.40
C ILE A 122 0.79 -9.99 1.87
N VAL A 123 2.07 -10.35 1.93
CA VAL A 123 3.14 -9.65 1.21
C VAL A 123 3.29 -10.32 -0.15
N GLY A 124 3.08 -9.57 -1.22
CA GLY A 124 3.16 -10.06 -2.59
C GLY A 124 4.60 -10.27 -3.03
N HIS A 125 4.81 -11.33 -3.81
CA HIS A 125 6.10 -11.68 -4.43
C HIS A 125 5.91 -11.96 -5.92
N ASP A 126 6.99 -11.86 -6.68
CA ASP A 126 7.00 -12.20 -8.10
C ASP A 126 6.48 -13.63 -8.32
N ASN A 127 5.61 -13.79 -9.33
CA ASN A 127 4.92 -15.04 -9.68
C ASN A 127 3.98 -15.61 -8.61
N MET A 128 3.70 -14.87 -7.53
CA MET A 128 2.74 -15.31 -6.52
C MET A 128 1.32 -15.34 -7.08
N THR A 129 0.61 -16.46 -6.88
CA THR A 129 -0.82 -16.57 -7.17
C THR A 129 -1.63 -16.48 -5.88
N ILE A 130 -2.64 -15.61 -5.86
CA ILE A 130 -3.52 -15.43 -4.70
C ILE A 130 -4.95 -15.80 -5.09
N SER A 131 -5.53 -16.78 -4.39
CA SER A 131 -6.94 -17.12 -4.54
C SER A 131 -7.82 -16.03 -3.94
N VAL A 132 -8.83 -15.63 -4.71
CA VAL A 132 -9.88 -14.72 -4.26
C VAL A 132 -10.83 -15.49 -3.32
N PRO A 133 -11.06 -15.02 -2.08
CA PRO A 133 -12.06 -15.61 -1.17
C PRO A 133 -13.45 -15.63 -1.80
#